data_AF-A0A526YDM9-F1
#
_entry.id   AF-A0A526YDM9-F1
#
_cell.length_a   1.000
_cell.length_b   1.000
_cell.length_c   1.000
_cell.angle_alpha   90.00
_cell.angle_beta   90.00
_cell.angle_gamma   90.00
#
_symmetry.space_group_name_H-M   'P 1'
#
loop_
_entity.id
_entity.type
_entity.pdbx_description
1 polymer ?
#
loop_
_entity_poly.entity_id
_entity_poly.type
_entity_poly.pdbx_seq_one_letter_code
_entity_poly.pdbx_strand_id
1 'polypeptide(L)' 'EGDANGAPHPDPDAYAKKFSGKYEHRLITGGIGHDLPQEAPDAFATAIIDVDKF' A
#
# COMPACT_ATOMS: atom_id res chain seq x y z
N GLU A 1 0.94 1.58 -1.12
CA GLU A 1 2.00 2.60 -1.21
C GLU A 1 1.37 3.98 -1.40
N GLY A 2 2.06 5.05 -1.03
CA GLY A 2 1.63 6.43 -1.31
C GLY A 2 2.28 6.98 -2.59
N ASP A 3 1.54 7.73 -3.39
CA ASP A 3 1.98 8.28 -4.69
C ASP A 3 3.09 9.34 -4.60
N ALA A 4 3.31 9.93 -3.42
CA ALA A 4 4.34 10.92 -3.15
C ALA A 4 5.40 10.43 -2.15
N ASN A 5 5.54 9.11 -1.98
CA ASN A 5 6.57 8.53 -1.13
C ASN A 5 7.97 8.80 -1.70
N GLY A 6 8.66 9.78 -1.14
CA GLY A 6 10.02 10.18 -1.53
C GLY A 6 11.15 9.35 -0.91
N ALA A 7 10.84 8.37 -0.05
CA ALA A 7 11.85 7.44 0.45
C ALA A 7 12.24 6.41 -0.62
N PRO A 8 13.42 5.76 -0.55
CA PRO A 8 13.74 4.66 -1.44
C PRO A 8 12.75 3.49 -1.26
N HIS A 9 12.09 3.09 -2.35
CA HIS A 9 11.22 1.91 -2.37
C HIS A 9 11.25 1.23 -3.76
N PRO A 10 11.10 -0.10 -3.83
CA PRO A 10 11.10 -0.83 -5.10
C PRO A 10 9.77 -0.70 -5.83
N ASP A 11 9.77 -0.80 -7.16
CA ASP A 11 8.52 -0.89 -7.94
C ASP A 11 7.63 -2.07 -7.48
N PRO A 12 6.30 -1.89 -7.46
CA PRO A 12 5.36 -2.94 -7.02
C PRO A 12 5.51 -4.29 -7.73
N ASP A 13 5.80 -4.26 -9.03
CA ASP A 13 5.99 -5.46 -9.85
C ASP A 13 7.23 -6.28 -9.44
N ALA A 14 8.23 -5.63 -8.85
CA ALA A 14 9.46 -6.29 -8.39
C ALA A 14 9.23 -7.20 -7.18
N TYR A 15 8.14 -6.97 -6.42
CA TYR A 15 7.82 -7.75 -5.23
C TYR A 15 6.48 -8.49 -5.29
N ALA A 16 5.59 -8.19 -6.24
CA ALA A 16 4.30 -8.86 -6.37
C ALA A 16 4.40 -10.39 -6.39
N LYS A 17 5.38 -10.94 -7.13
CA LYS A 17 5.60 -12.40 -7.24
C LYS A 17 6.14 -13.06 -5.97
N LYS A 18 6.49 -12.29 -4.94
CA LYS A 18 6.96 -12.83 -3.65
C LYS A 18 5.79 -13.28 -2.76
N PHE A 19 4.56 -12.90 -3.09
CA PHE A 19 3.35 -13.34 -2.40
C PHE A 19 2.76 -14.55 -3.12
N SER A 20 2.70 -15.71 -2.43
CA SER A 20 2.21 -16.98 -3.00
C SER A 20 0.70 -17.21 -2.81
N GLY A 21 0.04 -16.38 -1.99
CA GLY A 21 -1.40 -16.40 -1.73
C GLY A 21 -2.17 -15.32 -2.50
N LYS A 22 -3.40 -15.03 -2.04
CA LYS A 22 -4.14 -13.85 -2.52
C LYS A 22 -3.33 -12.59 -2.24
N TYR A 23 -3.21 -11.74 -3.25
CA TYR A 23 -2.37 -10.55 -3.20
C TYR A 23 -3.07 -9.40 -3.91
N GLU A 24 -2.97 -8.22 -3.33
CA GLU A 24 -3.43 -6.97 -3.93
C GLU A 24 -2.41 -5.87 -3.61
N HIS A 25 -2.01 -5.12 -4.63
CA HIS A 25 -1.25 -3.90 -4.46
C HIS A 25 -2.17 -2.69 -4.67
N ARG A 26 -2.15 -1.74 -3.74
CA ARG A 26 -2.91 -0.49 -3.82
C ARG A 26 -1.97 0.71 -3.77
N LEU A 27 -2.02 1.54 -4.80
CA LEU A 27 -1.39 2.86 -4.81
C LEU A 27 -2.42 3.90 -4.35
N ILE A 28 -2.14 4.59 -3.25
CA ILE A 28 -3.00 5.63 -2.69
C ILE A 28 -2.54 6.97 -3.25
N THR A 29 -3.42 7.63 -3.99
CA THR A 29 -3.15 8.94 -4.59
C THR A 29 -3.58 10.09 -3.69
N GLY A 30 -3.01 11.27 -3.90
CA GLY A 30 -3.41 12.49 -3.20
C GLY A 30 -2.25 13.23 -2.54
N GLY A 31 -1.02 12.93 -2.92
CA GLY A 31 0.17 13.49 -2.29
C GLY A 31 0.55 12.76 -1.01
N ILE A 32 0.29 11.46 -0.95
CA ILE A 32 0.54 10.65 0.25
C ILE A 32 1.98 10.14 0.24
N GLY A 33 2.69 10.44 1.31
CA GLY A 33 4.10 10.15 1.49
C GLY A 33 4.38 8.76 2.06
N HIS A 34 5.39 8.71 2.91
CA HIS A 34 5.96 7.48 3.43
C HIS A 34 5.13 6.87 4.57
N ASP A 35 4.40 7.70 5.32
CA ASP A 35 3.69 7.28 6.53
C ASP A 35 2.19 7.13 6.27
N LEU A 36 1.84 6.10 5.49
CA LEU A 36 0.47 5.82 5.07
C LEU A 36 -0.55 5.76 6.25
N PRO A 37 -0.23 5.14 7.41
CA PRO A 37 -1.11 5.18 8.59
C PRO A 37 -1.42 6.59 9.09
N GLN A 38 -0.47 7.53 9.01
CA GLN A 38 -0.65 8.91 9.46
C GLN A 38 -1.28 9.80 8.39
N GLU A 39 -0.87 9.62 7.13
CA GLU A 39 -1.21 10.52 6.02
C GLU A 39 -2.55 10.16 5.35
N ALA A 40 -2.92 8.87 5.36
CA ALA A 40 -4.19 8.37 4.82
C ALA A 40 -4.81 7.30 5.74
N PRO A 41 -5.19 7.66 6.98
CA PRO A 41 -5.62 6.70 8.01
C PRO A 41 -6.83 5.86 7.57
N ASP A 42 -7.79 6.44 6.86
CA ASP A 42 -8.98 5.72 6.38
C ASP A 42 -8.63 4.69 5.31
N ALA A 43 -7.74 5.04 4.36
CA ALA A 43 -7.29 4.11 3.33
C ALA A 43 -6.45 2.97 3.93
N PHE A 44 -5.62 3.30 4.92
CA PHE A 44 -4.84 2.33 5.67
C PHE A 44 -5.74 1.35 6.44
N ALA A 45 -6.71 1.86 7.21
CA ALA A 45 -7.67 1.02 7.95
C ALA A 45 -8.51 0.14 7.01
N THR A 46 -8.94 0.67 5.87
CA THR A 46 -9.67 -0.09 4.85
C THR A 46 -8.83 -1.24 4.31
N ALA A 47 -7.54 -1.02 4.02
CA ALA A 47 -6.64 -2.08 3.56
C ALA A 47 -6.49 -3.22 4.58
N ILE A 48 -6.47 -2.90 5.88
CA ILE A 48 -6.44 -3.90 6.96
C ILE A 48 -7.76 -4.70 7.01
N ILE A 49 -8.90 -4.03 6.94
CA ILE A 49 -10.21 -4.69 6.98
C ILE A 49 -10.40 -5.60 5.76
N ASP A 50 -9.95 -5.17 4.58
CA ASP A 50 -10.11 -5.95 3.36
C ASP A 50 -9.22 -7.19 3.37
N VAL A 51 -8.01 -7.11 3.94
CA VAL A 51 -7.13 -8.28 4.00
C VAL A 51 -7.65 -9.37 4.94
N ASP A 52 -8.36 -8.98 6.00
CA ASP A 52 -9.04 -9.92 6.91
C ASP A 52 -10.20 -10.67 6.22
N LYS A 53 -10.81 -10.07 5.18
CA LYS A 53 -11.94 -10.65 4.44
C LYS A 53 -11.53 -11.51 3.24
N PHE A 54 -10.23 -11.61 2.93
CA PHE A 54 -9.74 -12.35 1.76
C PHE A 54 -9.94 -13.85 1.85
#